data_AF-A0A5M9GMF1-F1
#
_entry.id   AF-A0A5M9GMF1-F1
#
_cell.length_a   1.000
_cell.length_b   1.000
_cell.length_c   1.000
_cell.angle_alpha   90.00
_cell.angle_beta   90.00
_cell.angle_gamma   90.00
#
_symmetry.space_group_name_H-M   'P 1'
#
loop_
_entity.id
_entity.type
_entity.pdbx_description
1 polymer ?
#
loop_
_entity_poly.entity_id
_entity_poly.type
_entity_poly.pdbx_seq_one_letter_code
_entity_poly.pdbx_strand_id
1 'polypeptide(L)'
;MKMFSVLRRSLHHEGFLIFLSICSFLLFPWLSRHVDVTAAPVDPGIFSLVLTALLAFLVFKSVTWWAIRIIWPVFAEYSELHFERNFKSLLPLQKVVIYLGFYMLLLLGFVWTLGALM
;
A
#
# COMPACT_ATOMS: atom_id res chain seq x y z
N MET A 1 -6.72 -21.48 14.14
CA MET A 1 -5.25 -21.54 13.95
C MET A 1 -4.75 -21.14 12.56
N LYS A 2 -5.47 -21.40 11.45
CA LYS A 2 -5.07 -20.93 10.09
C LYS A 2 -5.05 -19.40 9.90
N MET A 3 -5.89 -18.67 10.65
CA MET A 3 -6.00 -17.19 10.57
C MET A 3 -4.71 -16.47 10.98
N PHE A 4 -4.04 -16.92 12.05
CA PHE A 4 -2.77 -16.34 12.50
C PHE A 4 -1.59 -16.59 11.54
N SER A 5 -1.59 -17.73 10.82
CA SER A 5 -0.52 -18.06 9.88
C SER A 5 -0.57 -17.26 8.58
N VAL A 6 -1.78 -16.95 8.08
CA VAL A 6 -1.95 -16.11 6.87
C VAL A 6 -1.63 -14.65 7.21
N LEU A 7 -2.07 -14.19 8.38
CA LEU A 7 -1.76 -12.88 8.94
C LEU A 7 -0.25 -12.64 9.02
N ARG A 8 0.50 -13.58 9.62
CA ARG A 8 1.97 -13.48 9.72
C ARG A 8 2.64 -13.38 8.35
N ARG A 9 2.12 -14.10 7.35
CA ARG A 9 2.69 -14.11 6.00
C ARG A 9 2.43 -12.79 5.26
N SER A 10 1.22 -12.25 5.35
CA SER A 10 0.85 -10.98 4.73
C SER A 10 1.61 -9.80 5.36
N LEU A 11 1.70 -9.77 6.70
CA LEU A 11 2.41 -8.71 7.43
C LEU A 11 3.92 -8.79 7.18
N HIS A 12 4.49 -9.99 7.04
CA HIS A 12 5.88 -10.16 6.60
C HIS A 12 6.12 -9.65 5.17
N HIS A 13 5.21 -9.91 4.23
CA HIS A 13 5.37 -9.43 2.85
C HIS A 13 5.23 -7.91 2.77
N GLU A 14 4.24 -7.32 3.42
CA GLU A 14 4.04 -5.87 3.44
C GLU A 14 5.18 -5.16 4.17
N GLY A 15 5.61 -5.68 5.33
CA GLY A 15 6.77 -5.16 6.05
C GLY A 15 8.06 -5.29 5.25
N PHE A 16 8.25 -6.38 4.51
CA PHE A 16 9.38 -6.56 3.60
C PHE A 16 9.35 -5.55 2.44
N LEU A 17 8.19 -5.28 1.85
CA LEU A 17 8.05 -4.27 0.79
C LEU A 17 8.33 -2.85 1.30
N ILE A 18 7.84 -2.51 2.50
CA ILE A 18 8.15 -1.23 3.15
C ILE A 18 9.66 -1.13 3.43
N PHE A 19 10.26 -2.18 3.99
CA PHE A 19 11.70 -2.24 4.26
C PHE A 19 12.53 -2.08 2.98
N LEU A 20 12.14 -2.78 1.91
CA LEU A 20 12.81 -2.70 0.61
C LEU A 20 12.66 -1.31 -0.01
N SER A 21 11.48 -0.68 0.12
CA SER A 21 11.25 0.70 -0.31
C SER A 21 12.13 1.69 0.46
N ILE A 22 12.24 1.57 1.78
CA ILE A 22 13.14 2.40 2.61
C ILE A 22 14.60 2.18 2.21
N CYS A 23 15.04 0.92 2.04
CA CYS A 23 16.40 0.62 1.62
C CYS A 23 16.70 1.21 0.23
N SER A 24 15.76 1.09 -0.71
CA SER A 24 15.91 1.70 -2.03
C SER A 24 16.03 3.22 -1.94
N PHE A 25 15.21 3.88 -1.12
CA PHE A 25 15.26 5.33 -0.91
C PHE A 25 16.62 5.80 -0.34
N LEU A 26 17.17 5.06 0.63
CA LEU A 26 18.47 5.39 1.24
C LEU A 26 19.66 5.12 0.31
N LEU A 27 19.58 4.08 -0.52
CA LEU A 27 20.63 3.72 -1.47
C LEU A 27 20.58 4.52 -2.78
N PHE A 28 19.42 5.11 -3.10
CA PHE A 28 19.18 5.82 -4.36
C PHE A 28 20.15 6.99 -4.62
N PRO A 29 20.46 7.88 -3.65
CA PRO A 29 21.42 8.97 -3.86
C PRO A 29 22.84 8.46 -4.15
N TRP A 30 23.22 7.34 -3.53
CA TRP A 30 24.53 6.72 -3.71
C TRP A 30 24.66 6.04 -5.08
N LEU A 31 23.62 5.31 -5.50
CA LEU A 31 23.52 4.68 -6.83
C LEU A 31 23.51 5.72 -7.95
N SER A 32 22.71 6.78 -7.81
CA SER A 32 22.60 7.84 -8.82
C SER A 32 23.94 8.53 -9.09
N ARG A 33 24.75 8.77 -8.05
CA ARG A 33 26.10 9.36 -8.18
C ARG A 33 27.12 8.45 -8.87
N HIS A 34 26.93 7.13 -8.86
CA HIS A 34 27.82 6.19 -9.54
C HIS A 34 27.49 6.03 -11.02
N VAL A 35 26.23 6.20 -11.41
CA VAL A 35 25.78 6.11 -12.80
C VAL A 35 26.05 7.41 -13.55
N ASP A 36 25.88 8.56 -12.89
CA ASP A 36 26.16 9.87 -13.49
C ASP A 36 26.77 10.81 -12.44
N VAL A 37 28.07 11.11 -12.59
CA VAL A 37 28.82 12.01 -11.70
C VAL A 37 28.40 13.48 -11.91
N THR A 38 27.76 13.79 -13.03
CA THR A 38 27.31 15.15 -13.41
C THR A 38 25.81 15.40 -13.19
N ALA A 39 25.04 14.39 -12.77
CA ALA A 39 23.61 14.55 -12.49
C ALA A 39 23.38 15.69 -11.48
N ALA A 40 22.51 16.63 -11.86
CA ALA A 40 22.19 17.76 -11.00
C ALA A 40 21.54 17.24 -9.70
N PRO A 41 21.74 17.89 -8.53
CA PRO A 41 21.12 17.48 -7.26
C PRO A 41 19.58 17.34 -7.30
N VAL A 42 18.95 17.90 -8.33
CA VAL A 42 17.51 17.89 -8.58
C VAL A 42 17.02 16.54 -9.15
N ASP A 43 17.82 15.85 -9.97
CA ASP A 43 17.41 14.57 -10.59
C ASP A 43 17.21 13.44 -9.57
N PRO A 44 18.07 13.26 -8.55
CA PRO A 44 17.81 12.33 -7.47
C PRO A 44 16.55 12.70 -6.67
N GLY A 45 16.25 14.00 -6.55
CA GLY A 45 15.12 14.53 -5.80
C GLY A 45 13.77 14.12 -6.37
N ILE A 46 13.60 14.21 -7.70
CA ILE A 46 12.36 13.87 -8.40
C ILE A 46 12.03 12.39 -8.27
N PHE A 47 13.03 11.51 -8.44
CA PHE A 47 12.82 10.07 -8.23
C PHE A 47 12.62 9.71 -6.76
N SER A 48 13.25 10.44 -5.82
CA SER A 48 13.00 10.27 -4.39
C SER A 48 11.57 10.65 -4.00
N LEU A 49 10.96 11.63 -4.68
CA LEU A 49 9.55 12.01 -4.49
C LEU A 49 8.62 10.87 -4.87
N VAL A 50 8.88 10.20 -6.00
CA VAL A 50 8.11 9.01 -6.42
C VAL A 50 8.24 7.88 -5.40
N LEU A 51 9.46 7.61 -4.92
CA LEU A 51 9.70 6.61 -3.88
C LEU A 51 8.98 6.97 -2.57
N THR A 52 9.01 8.24 -2.17
CA THR A 52 8.33 8.72 -0.96
C THR A 52 6.82 8.59 -1.08
N ALA A 53 6.24 8.90 -2.25
CA ALA A 53 4.82 8.72 -2.51
C ALA A 53 4.40 7.24 -2.43
N LEU A 54 5.21 6.33 -2.99
CA LEU A 54 4.99 4.89 -2.87
C LEU A 54 5.05 4.42 -1.41
N LEU A 55 6.03 4.91 -0.66
CA LEU A 55 6.23 4.58 0.75
C LEU A 55 5.06 5.08 1.60
N ALA A 56 4.63 6.33 1.39
CA ALA A 56 3.46 6.91 2.05
C ALA A 56 2.18 6.12 1.75
N PHE A 57 1.96 5.73 0.50
CA PHE A 57 0.82 4.90 0.12
C PHE A 57 0.85 3.51 0.76
N LEU A 58 2.02 2.84 0.78
CA LEU A 58 2.18 1.53 1.41
C LEU A 58 1.94 1.57 2.92
N VAL A 59 2.47 2.60 3.59
CA VAL A 59 2.27 2.84 5.02
C VAL A 59 0.79 3.12 5.29
N PHE A 60 0.17 4.02 4.53
CA PHE A 60 -1.24 4.36 4.68
C PHE A 60 -2.14 3.13 4.51
N LYS A 61 -1.89 2.31 3.48
CA LYS A 61 -2.60 1.04 3.27
C LYS A 61 -2.43 0.10 4.47
N SER A 62 -1.19 -0.09 4.94
CA SER A 62 -0.89 -1.00 6.05
C SER A 62 -1.58 -0.58 7.34
N VAL A 63 -1.53 0.71 7.67
CA VAL A 63 -2.21 1.29 8.85
C VAL A 63 -3.73 1.17 8.72
N THR A 64 -4.29 1.46 7.55
CA THR A 64 -5.74 1.33 7.30
C THR A 64 -6.20 -0.12 7.48
N TRP A 65 -5.43 -1.07 6.98
CA TRP A 65 -5.74 -2.49 7.12
C TRP A 65 -5.64 -2.95 8.59
N TRP A 66 -4.64 -2.47 9.32
CA TRP A 66 -4.52 -2.72 10.75
C TRP A 66 -5.72 -2.14 11.53
N ALA A 67 -6.13 -0.91 11.21
CA ALA A 67 -7.29 -0.25 11.81
C ALA A 67 -8.60 -1.00 11.54
N ILE A 68 -8.85 -1.43 10.30
CA ILE A 68 -10.03 -2.22 9.92
C ILE A 68 -10.10 -3.51 10.74
N ARG A 69 -8.98 -4.20 10.95
CA ARG A 69 -8.95 -5.45 11.73
C ARG A 69 -9.26 -5.23 13.21
N ILE A 70 -8.89 -4.08 13.78
CA ILE A 70 -9.15 -3.75 15.19
C ILE A 70 -10.60 -3.32 15.38
N ILE A 71 -11.07 -2.40 14.54
CA ILE A 71 -12.39 -1.79 14.69
C ILE A 71 -13.48 -2.74 14.21
N TRP A 72 -13.21 -3.52 13.15
CA TRP A 72 -14.20 -4.37 12.50
C TRP A 72 -13.67 -5.77 12.14
N PRO A 73 -13.38 -6.62 13.16
CA PRO A 73 -12.80 -7.95 12.94
C PRO A 73 -13.70 -8.88 12.11
N VAL A 74 -15.03 -8.73 12.23
CA VAL A 74 -16.02 -9.49 11.44
C VAL A 74 -15.89 -9.19 9.93
N PHE A 75 -15.62 -7.93 9.58
CA PHE A 75 -15.40 -7.55 8.19
C PHE A 75 -14.09 -8.12 7.65
N ALA A 76 -13.03 -8.14 8.47
CA ALA A 76 -11.77 -8.78 8.11
C ALA A 76 -11.93 -10.28 7.86
N GLU A 77 -12.67 -10.98 8.71
CA GLU A 77 -12.97 -12.40 8.55
C GLU A 77 -13.84 -12.67 7.30
N TYR A 78 -14.86 -11.85 7.07
CA TYR A 78 -15.67 -11.92 5.85
C TYR A 78 -14.83 -11.70 4.59
N SER A 79 -13.95 -10.70 4.60
CA SER A 79 -13.04 -10.38 3.49
C SER A 79 -12.11 -11.55 3.14
N GLU A 80 -11.60 -12.27 4.14
CA GLU A 80 -10.67 -13.37 3.92
C GLU A 80 -11.36 -14.69 3.53
N LEU A 81 -12.50 -15.01 4.15
CA LEU A 81 -13.10 -16.36 4.02
C LEU A 81 -14.27 -16.43 3.04
N HIS A 82 -15.02 -15.34 2.89
CA HIS A 82 -16.32 -15.37 2.20
C HIS A 82 -16.37 -14.47 0.98
N PHE A 83 -15.57 -13.40 0.97
CA PHE A 83 -15.58 -12.41 -0.11
C PHE A 83 -15.21 -13.02 -1.45
N GLU A 84 -14.17 -13.85 -1.55
CA GLU A 84 -13.77 -14.44 -2.84
C GLU A 84 -14.90 -15.27 -3.48
N ARG A 85 -15.59 -16.09 -2.68
CA ARG A 85 -16.68 -16.93 -3.15
C ARG A 85 -17.88 -16.10 -3.59
N ASN A 86 -18.28 -15.13 -2.78
CA ASN A 86 -19.38 -14.22 -3.10
C ASN A 86 -19.04 -13.33 -4.31
N PHE A 87 -17.78 -12.91 -4.43
CA PHE A 87 -17.31 -12.07 -5.53
C PHE A 87 -17.30 -12.83 -6.86
N LYS A 88 -16.97 -14.12 -6.85
CA LYS A 88 -17.03 -14.97 -8.06
C LYS A 88 -18.44 -15.08 -8.61
N SER A 89 -19.47 -15.15 -7.76
CA SER A 89 -20.89 -15.22 -8.15
C SER A 89 -21.50 -13.90 -8.64
N LEU A 90 -20.83 -12.75 -8.46
CA LEU A 90 -21.36 -11.47 -8.90
C LEU A 90 -21.32 -11.30 -10.43
N LEU A 91 -22.18 -10.42 -10.93
CA LEU A 91 -22.17 -10.02 -12.34
C LEU A 91 -20.88 -9.23 -12.66
N PRO A 92 -20.36 -9.29 -13.90
CA PRO A 92 -19.13 -8.59 -14.29
C PRO A 92 -19.14 -7.09 -13.96
N LEU A 93 -20.26 -6.40 -14.22
CA LEU A 93 -20.42 -4.98 -13.88
C LEU A 93 -20.29 -4.71 -12.39
N GLN A 94 -20.87 -5.57 -11.54
CA GLN A 94 -20.78 -5.42 -10.08
C GLN A 94 -19.34 -5.59 -9.60
N LYS A 95 -18.57 -6.49 -10.23
CA LYS A 95 -17.13 -6.66 -9.92
C LYS A 95 -16.35 -5.39 -10.23
N VAL A 96 -16.61 -4.78 -11.40
CA VAL A 96 -15.94 -3.53 -11.81
C VAL A 96 -16.28 -2.40 -10.84
N VAL A 97 -17.55 -2.24 -10.47
CA VAL A 97 -18.00 -1.20 -9.54
C VAL A 97 -17.36 -1.38 -8.16
N ILE A 98 -17.30 -2.61 -7.65
CA ILE A 98 -16.67 -2.89 -6.35
C ILE A 98 -15.17 -2.57 -6.39
N TYR A 99 -14.44 -3.02 -7.41
CA TYR A 99 -13.02 -2.69 -7.53
C TYR A 99 -12.79 -1.19 -7.65
N LEU A 100 -13.51 -0.53 -8.57
CA LEU A 100 -13.36 0.90 -8.79
C LEU A 100 -13.72 1.70 -7.54
N GLY A 101 -14.85 1.38 -6.88
CA GLY A 101 -15.27 2.02 -5.64
C GLY A 101 -14.25 1.86 -4.52
N PHE A 102 -13.69 0.66 -4.36
CA PHE A 102 -12.67 0.42 -3.34
C PHE A 102 -11.38 1.22 -3.62
N TYR A 103 -10.91 1.27 -4.87
CA TYR A 103 -9.77 2.08 -5.25
C TYR A 103 -10.02 3.58 -5.06
N MET A 104 -11.22 4.07 -5.41
CA MET A 104 -11.58 5.48 -5.24
C MET A 104 -11.67 5.86 -3.75
N LEU A 105 -12.19 4.98 -2.89
CA LEU A 105 -12.23 5.19 -1.44
C LEU A 105 -10.82 5.21 -0.83
N LEU A 106 -9.94 4.31 -1.26
CA LEU A 106 -8.53 4.32 -0.85
C LEU A 106 -7.83 5.61 -1.26
N LEU A 107 -8.04 6.04 -2.51
CA LEU A 107 -7.47 7.29 -3.03
C LEU A 107 -7.99 8.50 -2.24
N LEU A 108 -9.30 8.56 -1.99
CA LEU A 108 -9.92 9.64 -1.23
C LEU A 108 -9.42 9.68 0.22
N GLY A 109 -9.32 8.53 0.88
CA GLY A 109 -8.73 8.43 2.21
C GLY A 109 -7.29 8.92 2.25
N PHE A 110 -6.48 8.56 1.26
CA PHE A 110 -5.11 9.03 1.13
C PHE A 110 -5.03 10.56 0.97
N VAL A 111 -5.84 11.13 0.07
CA VAL A 111 -5.93 12.58 -0.15
C VAL A 111 -6.35 13.32 1.12
N TRP A 112 -7.34 12.81 1.86
CA TRP A 112 -7.75 13.41 3.14
C TRP A 112 -6.65 13.35 4.19
N THR A 113 -5.91 12.25 4.30
CA THR A 113 -4.79 12.19 5.25
C THR A 113 -3.65 13.12 4.87
N LEU A 114 -3.34 13.29 3.59
CA LEU A 114 -2.36 14.27 3.12
C LEU A 114 -2.84 15.69 3.38
N GLY A 115 -4.11 15.99 3.10
CA GLY A 115 -4.71 17.30 3.36
C GLY A 115 -4.79 17.65 4.85
N ALA A 116 -4.85 16.66 5.74
CA ALA A 116 -4.79 16.88 7.19
C ALA A 116 -3.37 17.12 7.72
N LEU A 117 -2.33 16.77 6.93
CA LEU A 117 -0.92 16.96 7.28
C LEU A 117 -0.32 18.27 6.75
N MET A 118 -0.97 18.90 5.76
CA MET A 118 -0.63 20.23 5.23
C MET A 118 -1.31 21.34 6.03
#